data_AF-A0A415LFC5-F1
#
_entry.id   AF-A0A415LFC5-F1
#
_cell.length_a   1.000
_cell.length_b   1.000
_cell.length_c   1.000
_cell.angle_alpha   90.00
_cell.angle_beta   90.00
_cell.angle_gamma   90.00
#
_symmetry.space_group_name_H-M   'P 1'
#
loop_
_entity.id
_entity.type
_entity.pdbx_description
1 polymer ?
#
loop_
_entity_poly.entity_id
_entity_poly.type
_entity_poly.pdbx_seq_one_letter_code
_entity_poly.pdbx_strand_id
1 'polypeptide(L)'
;MNISKIDIHMKKKMGAIIGGAVMIVFMLFLIGMFLWGNSVDPIPLGLLIVLVAIPVVIIVCIIGVLIGRIREIDGGEEDEAAKY
;
A
#
# COMPACT_ATOMS: atom_id res chain seq x y z
N MET A 1 28.19 -15.79 -9.13
CA MET A 1 27.14 -14.88 -8.60
C MET A 1 26.56 -14.12 -9.78
N ASN A 2 25.32 -14.42 -10.19
CA ASN A 2 24.69 -13.80 -11.37
C ASN A 2 24.03 -12.48 -10.96
N ILE A 3 24.67 -11.37 -11.32
CA ILE A 3 24.29 -10.00 -10.92
C ILE A 3 22.93 -9.61 -11.57
N SER A 4 22.64 -10.12 -12.77
CA SER A 4 21.41 -9.80 -13.52
C SER A 4 20.11 -10.34 -12.88
N LYS A 5 20.17 -11.45 -12.13
CA LYS A 5 18.98 -11.99 -11.42
C LYS A 5 18.61 -11.15 -10.20
N ILE A 6 19.59 -10.54 -9.53
CA ILE A 6 19.35 -9.68 -8.35
C ILE A 6 18.61 -8.39 -8.77
N ASP A 7 18.96 -7.83 -9.93
CA ASP A 7 18.35 -6.61 -10.45
C ASP A 7 16.85 -6.75 -10.79
N ILE A 8 16.41 -7.92 -11.25
CA ILE A 8 15.00 -8.14 -11.64
C ILE A 8 14.10 -8.22 -10.40
N HIS A 9 14.54 -8.92 -9.35
CA HIS A 9 13.79 -9.02 -8.09
C HIS A 9 13.71 -7.66 -7.37
N MET A 10 14.79 -6.87 -7.35
CA MET A 10 14.76 -5.52 -6.79
C MET A 10 13.86 -4.56 -7.58
N LYS A 11 13.83 -4.64 -8.92
CA LYS A 11 12.94 -3.79 -9.74
C LYS A 11 11.46 -4.09 -9.51
N LYS A 12 11.08 -5.37 -9.38
CA LYS A 12 9.69 -5.76 -9.06
C LYS A 12 9.27 -5.32 -7.65
N LYS A 13 10.15 -5.49 -6.65
CA LYS A 13 9.94 -4.97 -5.28
C LYS A 13 9.69 -3.46 -5.31
N MET A 14 10.52 -2.72 -6.03
CA MET A 14 10.48 -1.27 -6.05
C MET A 14 9.20 -0.73 -6.70
N GLY A 15 8.69 -1.38 -7.76
CA GLY A 15 7.41 -1.02 -8.38
C GLY A 15 6.22 -1.16 -7.43
N ALA A 16 6.13 -2.29 -6.72
CA ALA A 16 5.07 -2.53 -5.73
C ALA A 16 5.15 -1.54 -4.55
N ILE A 17 6.37 -1.29 -4.04
CA ILE A 17 6.60 -0.36 -2.92
C ILE A 17 6.25 1.08 -3.32
N ILE A 18 6.69 1.54 -4.50
CA ILE A 18 6.38 2.90 -4.98
C ILE A 18 4.87 3.05 -5.18
N GLY A 19 4.21 2.07 -5.81
CA GLY A 19 2.76 2.10 -6.00
C GLY A 19 1.99 2.13 -4.67
N GLY A 20 2.40 1.30 -3.71
CA GLY A 20 1.83 1.28 -2.37
C GLY A 20 2.06 2.59 -1.60
N ALA A 21 3.26 3.16 -1.67
CA ALA A 21 3.59 4.42 -1.03
C ALA A 21 2.76 5.59 -1.61
N VAL A 22 2.63 5.68 -2.93
CA VAL A 22 1.79 6.69 -3.60
C VAL A 22 0.33 6.57 -3.17
N MET A 23 -0.20 5.34 -3.10
CA MET A 23 -1.56 5.12 -2.65
C MET A 23 -1.78 5.49 -1.18
N ILE A 24 -0.82 5.21 -0.29
CA ILE A 24 -0.90 5.61 1.12
C ILE A 24 -0.92 7.14 1.24
N VAL A 25 -0.03 7.84 0.52
CA VAL A 25 0.01 9.31 0.52
C VAL A 25 -1.31 9.90 0.02
N PHE A 26 -1.88 9.33 -1.05
CA PHE A 26 -3.17 9.75 -1.57
C PHE A 26 -4.31 9.50 -0.57
N MET A 27 -4.33 8.37 0.13
CA MET A 27 -5.33 8.06 1.15
C MET A 27 -5.23 9.00 2.37
N LEU A 28 -4.01 9.34 2.80
CA LEU A 28 -3.80 10.33 3.85
C LEU A 28 -4.27 11.73 3.42
N PHE A 29 -4.04 12.10 2.16
CA PHE A 29 -4.56 13.34 1.58
C PHE A 29 -6.09 13.37 1.59
N LEU A 30 -6.77 12.27 1.23
CA LEU A 30 -8.23 12.17 1.29
C LEU A 30 -8.77 12.31 2.72
N ILE A 31 -8.11 11.69 3.70
CA ILE A 31 -8.46 11.87 5.12
C ILE A 31 -8.33 13.35 5.51
N GLY A 32 -7.24 14.01 5.12
CA GLY A 32 -7.05 15.44 5.32
C GLY A 32 -8.17 16.28 4.71
N MET A 33 -8.60 15.95 3.49
CA MET A 33 -9.72 16.63 2.83
C MET A 33 -11.06 16.42 3.54
N PHE A 34 -11.34 15.21 4.07
CA PHE A 34 -12.57 14.98 4.83
C PHE A 34 -12.59 15.76 6.14
N LEU A 35 -11.45 15.82 6.85
CA LEU A 35 -11.33 16.60 8.08
C LEU A 35 -11.41 18.11 7.81
N TRP A 36 -10.81 18.56 6.71
CA TRP A 36 -10.92 19.96 6.29
C TRP A 36 -12.34 20.31 5.86
N GLY A 37 -13.01 19.45 5.09
CA GLY A 37 -14.40 19.60 4.69
C GLY A 37 -15.34 19.67 5.90
N ASN A 38 -15.11 18.84 6.92
CA ASN A 38 -15.85 18.90 8.18
C ASN A 38 -15.69 20.23 8.95
N SER A 39 -14.61 20.98 8.67
CA SER A 39 -14.39 22.30 9.27
C SER A 39 -15.15 23.41 8.54
N VAL A 40 -15.51 23.20 7.27
CA VAL A 40 -16.31 24.14 6.45
C VAL A 40 -17.80 23.87 6.65
N ASP A 41 -18.20 22.61 6.48
CA ASP A 41 -19.56 22.15 6.70
C ASP A 41 -19.51 20.92 7.62
N PRO A 42 -19.95 21.06 8.88
CA PRO A 42 -19.86 19.97 9.84
C PRO A 42 -20.74 18.80 9.41
N ILE A 43 -20.08 17.69 9.11
CA ILE A 43 -20.72 16.44 8.72
C ILE A 43 -21.16 15.74 10.02
N PRO A 44 -22.35 15.11 10.06
CA PRO A 44 -22.75 14.28 11.19
C PRO A 44 -21.65 13.29 11.56
N LEU A 45 -21.24 13.29 12.83
CA LEU A 45 -20.00 12.63 13.29
C LEU A 45 -19.96 11.14 12.94
N GLY A 46 -21.11 10.45 13.03
CA GLY A 46 -21.22 9.05 12.63
C GLY A 46 -20.92 8.81 11.14
N LEU A 47 -21.33 9.73 10.26
CA LEU A 47 -21.06 9.64 8.83
C LEU A 47 -19.60 9.97 8.51
N LEU A 48 -19.01 10.96 9.21
CA LEU A 48 -17.58 11.27 9.09
C LEU A 48 -16.70 10.07 9.46
N ILE A 49 -17.01 9.37 10.56
CA ILE A 49 -16.27 8.17 10.97
C ILE A 49 -16.33 7.10 9.89
N VAL A 50 -17.52 6.82 9.33
CA VAL A 50 -17.65 5.82 8.25
C VAL A 50 -16.85 6.24 7.02
N LEU A 51 -16.89 7.51 6.66
CA LEU A 51 -16.19 8.05 5.49
C LEU A 51 -14.67 7.99 5.64
N VAL A 52 -14.13 8.27 6.83
CA VAL A 52 -12.70 8.17 7.16
C VAL A 52 -12.26 6.71 7.40
N ALA A 53 -13.15 5.84 7.87
CA ALA A 53 -12.83 4.43 8.07
C ALA A 53 -12.44 3.73 6.75
N ILE A 54 -13.07 4.09 5.62
CA ILE A 54 -12.78 3.50 4.31
C ILE A 54 -11.30 3.69 3.90
N PRO A 55 -10.75 4.92 3.81
CA PRO A 55 -9.34 5.12 3.48
C PRO A 55 -8.40 4.50 4.53
N VAL A 56 -8.77 4.48 5.81
CA VAL A 56 -7.97 3.81 6.85
C VAL A 56 -7.87 2.29 6.60
N VAL A 57 -8.99 1.63 6.31
CA VAL A 57 -9.01 0.19 5.99
C VAL A 57 -8.16 -0.09 4.75
N ILE A 58 -8.25 0.76 3.72
CA ILE A 58 -7.44 0.61 2.50
C ILE A 58 -5.94 0.72 2.82
N ILE A 59 -5.52 1.66 3.66
CA ILE A 59 -4.11 1.77 4.08
C ILE A 59 -3.64 0.49 4.77
N VAL A 60 -4.44 -0.06 5.70
CA VAL A 60 -4.10 -1.32 6.40
C VAL A 60 -3.99 -2.48 5.41
N CYS A 61 -4.90 -2.58 4.45
CA CYS A 61 -4.85 -3.60 3.40
C CYS A 61 -3.59 -3.47 2.53
N ILE A 62 -3.23 -2.25 2.12
CA ILE A 62 -2.02 -1.99 1.32
C ILE A 62 -0.77 -2.42 2.10
N ILE A 63 -0.67 -2.07 3.37
CA ILE A 63 0.45 -2.49 4.23
C ILE A 63 0.53 -4.02 4.30
N GLY A 64 -0.60 -4.70 4.54
CA GLY A 64 -0.65 -6.16 4.57
C GLY A 64 -0.20 -6.80 3.26
N VAL A 65 -0.65 -6.26 2.12
CA VAL A 65 -0.23 -6.72 0.78
C VAL A 65 1.26 -6.49 0.56
N LEU A 66 1.79 -5.32 0.91
CA LEU A 66 3.22 -5.02 0.75
C LEU A 66 4.09 -5.95 1.60
N ILE A 67 3.72 -6.20 2.85
CA ILE A 67 4.44 -7.14 3.73
C ILE A 67 4.41 -8.54 3.14
N GLY A 68 3.25 -9.01 2.66
CA GLY A 68 3.13 -10.31 1.98
C GLY A 68 4.06 -10.41 0.77
N ARG A 69 4.07 -9.38 -0.08
CA ARG A 69 4.91 -9.34 -1.30
C ARG A 69 6.40 -9.29 -0.99
N ILE A 70 6.82 -8.55 0.03
CA ILE A 70 8.23 -8.51 0.43
C ILE A 70 8.66 -9.90 0.93
N ARG A 71 7.83 -10.55 1.76
CA ARG A 71 8.09 -11.89 2.30
C ARG A 71 8.12 -12.97 1.22
N GLU A 72 7.25 -12.90 0.21
CA GLU A 72 7.21 -13.83 -0.92
C GLU A 72 8.50 -13.75 -1.75
N ILE A 73 9.00 -12.53 -2.00
CA ILE A 73 10.23 -12.34 -2.78
C ILE A 73 11.49 -12.66 -1.94
N ASP A 74 11.49 -12.43 -0.62
CA ASP A 74 12.60 -12.83 0.27
C ASP A 74 12.60 -14.33 0.60
N GLY A 75 11.44 -14.98 0.57
CA GLY A 75 11.26 -16.41 0.87
C GLY A 75 11.77 -17.35 -0.22
N GLY A 76 12.14 -16.84 -1.40
CA GLY A 76 12.70 -17.63 -2.49
C GLY A 76 11.68 -18.51 -3.23
N GLU A 77 10.38 -18.40 -2.93
CA GLU A 77 9.32 -19.18 -3.60
C GLU A 77 9.24 -18.87 -5.11
N GLU A 78 9.54 -17.63 -5.53
CA GLU A 78 9.67 -17.28 -6.96
C GLU A 78 10.85 -17.99 -7.64
N ASP A 79 11.94 -18.31 -6.94
CA ASP A 79 13.15 -18.94 -7.51
C ASP A 79 13.04 -20.48 -7.53
N GLU A 80 12.16 -21.06 -6.70
CA GLU A 80 11.77 -22.48 -6.75
C GLU A 80 10.74 -22.74 -7.88
N ALA A 81 9.72 -21.88 -8.02
CA ALA A 81 8.71 -22.02 -9.06
C ALA A 81 9.26 -21.73 -10.47
N ALA A 82 10.21 -20.80 -10.61
CA ALA A 82 10.88 -20.51 -11.89
C ALA A 82 11.91 -21.57 -12.32
N LYS A 83 12.11 -22.63 -11.52
CA LYS A 83 13.03 -23.73 -11.80
C LYS A 83 12.38 -24.91 -12.53
N TYR A 84 11.05 -24.89 -12.68
CA TYR A 84 10.24 -25.79 -13.49
C TYR A 84 9.64 -25.05 -14.69
#